data_AF-A0A415FZB6-F1
#
_entry.id   AF-A0A415FZB6-F1
#
_cell.length_a   1.000
_cell.length_b   1.000
_cell.length_c   1.000
_cell.angle_alpha   90.00
_cell.angle_beta   90.00
_cell.angle_gamma   90.00
#
_symmetry.space_group_name_H-M   'P 1'
#
loop_
_entity.id
_entity.type
_entity.pdbx_description
1 polymer ?
#
loop_
_entity_poly.entity_id
_entity_poly.type
_entity_poly.pdbx_seq_one_letter_code
_entity_poly.pdbx_strand_id
1 'polypeptide(L)'
;MMEHGFLIIPKALLQQQIEDPNIEAGEIEALLKILMKVNYSDTLYSDRQHKDYLCKRGESMFSYRDWSRIFRWSVGKTFRFIHALAILGIIEIVPHPNNSSLHIRVVEYDKWVGAPDSGKQKKKAVNEKFRLFWNEFHSITQLPKENIAKAQREWKKLSDKEQQLAIDKVEDYYFHQTNINYLLHAASYLSNKAFLNEY
;
A
#
# COMPACT_ATOMS: atom_id res chain seq x y z
N MET A 1 -21.18 -8.84 -5.87
CA MET A 1 -21.56 -7.41 -5.78
C MET A 1 -20.32 -6.59 -6.10
N MET A 2 -20.22 -5.84 -7.18
CA MET A 2 -21.21 -4.93 -7.79
C MET A 2 -21.41 -5.25 -9.29
N GLU A 3 -22.67 -5.40 -9.73
CA GLU A 3 -23.01 -5.58 -11.16
C GLU A 3 -22.93 -4.27 -11.96
N HIS A 4 -22.70 -3.15 -11.29
CA HIS A 4 -22.58 -1.82 -11.87
C HIS A 4 -21.15 -1.31 -11.61
N GLY A 5 -20.52 -0.72 -12.63
CA GLY A 5 -19.17 -0.14 -12.51
C GLY A 5 -19.11 1.02 -11.52
N PHE A 6 -17.90 1.50 -11.20
CA PHE A 6 -17.68 2.59 -10.23
C PHE A 6 -17.04 3.83 -10.89
N LEU A 7 -17.28 5.00 -10.29
CA LEU A 7 -16.67 6.27 -10.68
C LEU A 7 -15.50 6.59 -9.73
N ILE A 8 -14.32 6.85 -10.30
CA ILE A 8 -13.18 7.38 -9.55
C ILE A 8 -13.23 8.92 -9.65
N ILE A 9 -13.39 9.59 -8.52
CA ILE A 9 -13.43 11.04 -8.46
C ILE A 9 -12.19 11.55 -7.70
N PRO A 10 -11.35 12.42 -8.30
CA PRO A 10 -10.26 13.07 -7.59
C PRO A 10 -10.74 13.78 -6.33
N LYS A 11 -10.12 13.50 -5.17
CA LYS A 11 -10.51 14.11 -3.88
C LYS A 11 -10.52 15.65 -3.92
N ALA A 12 -9.61 16.26 -4.66
CA ALA A 12 -9.55 17.72 -4.81
C ALA A 12 -10.83 18.32 -5.43
N LEU A 13 -11.44 17.61 -6.39
CA LEU A 13 -12.69 18.06 -7.02
C LEU A 13 -13.87 17.94 -6.05
N LEU A 14 -13.94 16.84 -5.30
CA LEU A 14 -14.95 16.66 -4.25
C LEU A 14 -14.80 17.71 -3.15
N GLN A 15 -13.57 18.04 -2.77
CA GLN A 15 -13.29 19.01 -1.72
C GLN A 15 -13.86 20.39 -2.03
N GLN A 16 -13.71 20.84 -3.28
CA GLN A 16 -14.24 22.13 -3.73
C GLN A 16 -15.77 22.22 -3.66
N GLN A 17 -16.47 21.09 -3.81
CA GLN A 17 -17.94 21.06 -3.88
C GLN A 17 -18.60 20.75 -2.53
N ILE A 18 -17.94 19.94 -1.69
CA ILE A 18 -18.53 19.38 -0.47
C ILE A 18 -18.10 20.13 0.80
N GLU A 19 -17.03 20.94 0.73
CA GLU A 19 -16.55 21.74 1.86
C GLU A 19 -17.16 23.15 1.94
N ASP A 20 -18.24 23.47 1.22
CA ASP A 20 -18.96 24.74 1.43
C ASP A 20 -19.39 24.84 2.91
N PRO A 21 -18.84 25.79 3.67
CA PRO A 21 -19.06 25.88 5.10
C PRO A 21 -20.49 26.32 5.46
N ASN A 22 -21.26 26.81 4.50
CA ASN A 22 -22.58 27.40 4.70
C ASN A 22 -23.74 26.42 4.53
N ILE A 23 -23.47 25.18 4.09
CA ILE A 23 -24.51 24.22 3.72
C ILE A 23 -24.43 22.99 4.63
N GLU A 24 -25.59 22.57 5.16
CA GLU A 24 -25.73 21.31 5.90
C GLU A 24 -25.57 20.12 4.96
N ALA A 25 -24.76 19.13 5.34
CA ALA A 25 -24.54 17.97 4.49
C ALA A 25 -25.80 17.11 4.33
N GLY A 26 -26.08 16.62 3.12
CA GLY A 26 -26.94 15.46 2.91
C GLY A 26 -26.27 14.15 3.38
N GLU A 27 -27.00 13.03 3.41
CA GLU A 27 -26.42 11.74 3.86
C GLU A 27 -25.30 11.24 2.94
N ILE A 28 -25.46 11.40 1.61
CA ILE A 28 -24.42 11.06 0.64
C ILE A 28 -23.18 11.92 0.83
N GLU A 29 -23.37 13.23 1.02
CA GLU A 29 -22.27 14.16 1.29
C GLU A 29 -21.57 13.85 2.61
N ALA A 30 -22.31 13.47 3.65
CA ALA A 30 -21.76 13.05 4.93
C ALA A 30 -20.90 11.77 4.77
N LEU A 31 -21.36 10.79 3.98
CA LEU A 31 -20.57 9.60 3.65
C LEU A 31 -19.28 9.98 2.89
N LEU A 32 -19.37 10.84 1.88
CA LEU A 32 -18.19 11.32 1.13
C LEU A 32 -17.22 12.08 2.06
N LYS A 33 -17.73 12.91 2.97
CA LYS A 33 -16.92 13.59 4.00
C LYS A 33 -16.21 12.58 4.91
N ILE A 34 -16.84 11.47 5.31
CA ILE A 34 -16.17 10.39 6.05
C ILE A 34 -15.02 9.82 5.23
N LEU A 35 -15.29 9.38 3.98
CA LEU A 35 -14.28 8.78 3.10
C LEU A 35 -13.08 9.70 2.82
N MET A 36 -13.32 11.02 2.82
CA MET A 36 -12.29 12.04 2.65
C MET A 36 -11.49 12.31 3.93
N LYS A 37 -12.10 12.22 5.12
CA LYS A 37 -11.48 12.60 6.40
C LYS A 37 -10.88 11.43 7.18
N VAL A 38 -11.20 10.18 6.85
CA VAL A 38 -10.43 9.02 7.36
C VAL A 38 -8.99 9.07 6.86
N ASN A 39 -8.09 8.47 7.63
CA ASN A 39 -6.66 8.50 7.38
C ASN A 39 -6.33 7.88 6.01
N TYR A 40 -5.58 8.61 5.19
CA TYR A 40 -5.04 8.06 3.95
C TYR A 40 -3.78 7.21 4.21
N SER A 41 -3.02 7.50 5.25
CA SER A 41 -1.88 6.68 5.69
C SER A 41 -1.98 6.45 7.18
N ASP A 42 -1.29 5.44 7.70
CA ASP A 42 -1.25 5.21 9.13
C ASP A 42 -0.76 6.47 9.87
N THR A 43 -1.51 6.85 10.90
CA THR A 43 -1.28 8.06 11.70
C THR A 43 -1.21 7.67 13.17
N LEU A 44 -0.20 8.17 13.88
CA LEU A 44 -0.11 8.01 15.32
C LEU A 44 -0.99 9.05 16.01
N TYR A 45 -1.84 8.59 16.92
CA TYR A 45 -2.65 9.43 17.80
C TYR A 45 -2.21 9.22 19.24
N SER A 46 -1.67 10.27 19.88
CA SER A 46 -1.40 10.26 21.31
C SER A 46 -2.68 10.60 22.06
N ASP A 47 -3.08 9.74 22.98
CA ASP A 47 -4.18 10.09 23.90
C ASP A 47 -3.71 11.09 24.97
N ARG A 48 -4.65 11.54 25.81
CA ARG A 48 -4.34 12.44 26.95
C ARG A 48 -3.43 11.80 28.01
N GLN A 49 -3.19 10.50 27.93
CA GLN A 49 -2.30 9.74 28.82
C GLN A 49 -0.94 9.47 28.15
N HIS A 50 -0.63 10.13 27.01
CA HIS A 50 0.59 9.94 26.22
C HIS A 50 0.81 8.50 25.73
N LYS A 51 -0.27 7.73 25.58
CA LYS A 51 -0.20 6.44 24.92
C LYS A 51 -0.47 6.63 23.43
N ASP A 52 0.49 6.21 22.61
CA ASP A 52 0.38 6.28 21.17
C ASP A 52 -0.46 5.11 20.65
N TYR A 53 -1.51 5.45 19.90
CA TYR A 53 -2.33 4.50 19.18
C TYR A 53 -2.11 4.66 17.69
N LEU A 54 -1.78 3.56 17.02
CA LEU A 54 -1.70 3.51 15.56
C LEU A 54 -3.12 3.47 14.98
N CYS A 55 -3.54 4.58 14.38
CA CYS A 55 -4.78 4.69 13.63
C CYS A 55 -4.45 4.44 12.16
N LYS A 56 -4.89 3.29 11.63
CA LYS A 56 -4.49 2.80 10.31
C LYS A 56 -5.13 3.61 9.19
N ARG A 57 -4.61 3.42 7.97
CA ARG A 57 -5.30 3.85 6.75
C ARG A 57 -6.76 3.35 6.74
N GLY A 58 -7.68 4.23 6.37
CA GLY A 58 -9.12 3.99 6.38
C GLY A 58 -9.78 4.16 7.75
N GLU A 59 -9.03 4.51 8.79
CA GLU A 59 -9.52 4.72 10.15
C GLU A 59 -9.59 6.21 10.54
N SER A 60 -10.40 6.55 11.54
CA SER A 60 -10.47 7.89 12.14
C SER A 60 -10.81 7.84 13.62
N MET A 61 -10.17 8.72 14.40
CA MET A 61 -10.38 8.92 15.83
C MET A 61 -11.20 10.20 16.14
N PHE A 62 -11.89 10.76 15.15
CA PHE A 62 -12.77 11.91 15.36
C PHE A 62 -13.96 11.57 16.26
N SER A 63 -14.25 12.44 17.22
CA SER A 63 -15.40 12.26 18.10
C SER A 63 -16.73 12.54 17.38
N TYR A 64 -17.86 12.13 17.97
CA TYR A 64 -19.18 12.51 17.45
C TYR A 64 -19.35 14.04 17.35
N ARG A 65 -18.69 14.83 18.21
CA ARG A 65 -18.72 16.31 18.13
C ARG A 65 -17.93 16.81 16.92
N ASP A 66 -16.80 16.19 16.61
CA ASP A 66 -16.00 16.56 15.44
C ASP A 66 -16.76 16.23 14.16
N TRP A 67 -17.35 15.04 14.07
CA TRP A 67 -18.21 14.65 12.95
C TRP A 67 -19.47 15.53 12.83
N SER A 68 -20.10 15.89 13.94
CA SER A 68 -21.23 16.82 13.96
C SER A 68 -20.86 18.19 13.36
N ARG A 69 -19.66 18.71 13.67
CA ARG A 69 -19.15 19.93 13.04
C ARG A 69 -18.87 19.76 11.55
N ILE A 70 -18.30 18.62 11.15
CA ILE A 70 -17.99 18.31 9.74
C ILE A 70 -19.27 18.19 8.89
N PHE A 71 -20.31 17.55 9.42
CA PHE A 71 -21.59 17.36 8.72
C PHE A 71 -22.54 18.55 8.88
N ARG A 72 -22.28 19.43 9.86
CA ARG A 72 -23.20 20.49 10.32
C ARG A 72 -24.54 19.94 10.84
N TRP A 73 -24.48 18.77 11.45
CA TRP A 73 -25.65 18.10 12.03
C TRP A 73 -25.67 18.25 13.54
N SER A 74 -26.85 18.04 14.15
CA SER A 74 -26.92 17.77 15.58
C SER A 74 -26.13 16.50 15.92
N VAL A 75 -25.54 16.46 17.12
CA VAL A 75 -24.79 15.28 17.59
C VAL A 75 -25.66 14.02 17.56
N GLY A 76 -26.96 14.13 17.86
CA GLY A 76 -27.90 13.01 17.78
C GLY A 76 -28.10 12.48 16.37
N LYS A 77 -28.22 13.36 15.36
CA LYS A 77 -28.31 12.96 13.94
C LYS A 77 -27.00 12.30 13.47
N THR A 78 -25.86 12.89 13.81
CA THR A 78 -24.52 12.30 13.55
C THR A 78 -24.36 10.92 14.16
N PHE A 79 -24.76 10.74 15.42
CA PHE A 79 -24.70 9.46 16.11
C PHE A 79 -25.53 8.40 15.36
N ARG A 80 -26.80 8.70 15.05
CA ARG A 80 -27.70 7.77 14.35
C ARG A 80 -27.15 7.39 12.98
N PHE A 81 -26.61 8.35 12.22
CA PHE A 81 -26.05 8.10 10.90
C PHE A 81 -24.81 7.20 10.95
N ILE A 82 -23.85 7.47 11.85
CA ILE A 82 -22.66 6.64 12.00
C ILE A 82 -23.04 5.21 12.39
N HIS A 83 -23.99 5.04 13.31
CA HIS A 83 -24.48 3.70 13.67
C HIS A 83 -25.24 3.03 12.52
N ALA A 84 -25.99 3.77 11.71
CA ALA A 84 -26.65 3.22 10.52
C ALA A 84 -25.61 2.70 9.51
N LEU A 85 -24.54 3.46 9.24
CA LEU A 85 -23.43 3.00 8.39
C LEU A 85 -22.76 1.74 8.94
N ALA A 86 -22.64 1.63 10.26
CA ALA A 86 -22.07 0.45 10.91
C ALA A 86 -22.97 -0.79 10.75
N ILE A 87 -24.29 -0.62 10.93
CA ILE A 87 -25.29 -1.69 10.71
C ILE A 87 -25.28 -2.16 9.25
N LEU A 88 -25.12 -1.23 8.31
CA LEU A 88 -25.02 -1.51 6.87
C LEU A 88 -23.68 -2.16 6.47
N GLY A 89 -22.71 -2.27 7.38
CA GLY A 89 -21.39 -2.83 7.09
C GLY A 89 -20.51 -1.93 6.21
N ILE A 90 -20.84 -0.63 6.10
CA ILE A 90 -20.03 0.34 5.36
C ILE A 90 -18.83 0.79 6.21
N ILE A 91 -19.02 0.85 7.53
CA ILE A 91 -17.97 1.15 8.51
C ILE A 91 -18.02 0.14 9.67
N GLU A 92 -16.95 0.07 10.44
CA GLU A 92 -16.87 -0.61 11.73
C GLU A 92 -16.59 0.42 12.82
N ILE A 93 -17.27 0.29 13.96
CA ILE A 93 -16.91 1.03 15.18
C ILE A 93 -15.96 0.13 15.98
N VAL A 94 -14.69 0.52 16.05
CA VAL A 94 -13.64 -0.28 16.68
C VAL A 94 -13.71 -0.08 18.20
N PRO A 95 -13.96 -1.13 19.00
CA PRO A 95 -14.05 -1.00 20.45
C PRO A 95 -12.66 -0.82 21.07
N HIS A 96 -12.57 0.05 22.07
CA HIS A 96 -11.38 0.21 22.90
C HIS A 96 -11.75 -0.04 24.37
N PRO A 97 -11.12 -1.01 25.05
CA PRO A 97 -11.51 -1.41 26.41
C PRO A 97 -11.30 -0.30 27.45
N ASN A 98 -10.33 0.59 27.23
CA ASN A 98 -9.95 1.63 28.20
C ASN A 98 -10.13 3.06 27.66
N ASN A 99 -10.74 3.20 26.48
CA ASN A 99 -10.91 4.50 25.84
C ASN A 99 -12.31 4.59 25.19
N SER A 100 -13.13 5.53 25.66
CA SER A 100 -14.47 5.75 25.11
C SER A 100 -14.46 6.62 23.84
N SER A 101 -13.29 6.96 23.29
CA SER A 101 -13.18 7.68 22.03
C SER A 101 -13.82 6.89 20.89
N LEU A 102 -14.58 7.60 20.06
CA LEU A 102 -15.11 7.05 18.82
C LEU A 102 -13.94 6.74 17.88
N HIS A 103 -13.80 5.46 17.55
CA HIS A 103 -12.87 4.98 16.53
C HIS A 103 -13.70 4.32 15.43
N ILE A 104 -13.64 4.86 14.22
CA ILE A 104 -14.30 4.28 13.05
C ILE A 104 -13.27 3.74 12.05
N ARG A 105 -13.60 2.66 11.38
CA ARG A 105 -12.88 2.10 10.23
C ARG A 105 -13.82 1.98 9.05
N VAL A 106 -13.43 2.45 7.87
CA VAL A 106 -14.20 2.21 6.65
C VAL A 106 -13.94 0.80 6.15
N VAL A 107 -15.00 0.02 5.94
CA VAL A 107 -14.91 -1.36 5.46
C VAL A 107 -14.43 -1.37 4.02
N GLU A 108 -13.40 -2.19 3.76
CA GLU A 108 -12.76 -2.33 2.45
C GLU A 108 -12.29 -0.99 1.84
N TYR A 109 -11.82 -0.04 2.67
CA TYR A 109 -11.43 1.32 2.23
C TYR A 109 -10.58 1.35 0.95
N ASP A 110 -9.63 0.42 0.79
CA ASP A 110 -8.77 0.36 -0.40
C ASP A 110 -9.52 0.05 -1.70
N LYS A 111 -10.70 -0.57 -1.65
CA LYS A 111 -11.58 -0.72 -2.82
C LYS A 111 -12.23 0.60 -3.23
N TRP A 112 -12.41 1.53 -2.30
CA TRP A 112 -13.05 2.83 -2.54
C TRP A 112 -12.08 3.87 -3.09
N VAL A 113 -10.83 3.88 -2.60
CA VAL A 113 -9.82 4.90 -2.95
C VAL A 113 -8.60 4.36 -3.69
N GLY A 114 -8.57 3.06 -3.97
CA GLY A 114 -7.40 2.37 -4.49
C GLY A 114 -6.36 2.09 -3.40
N ALA A 115 -5.58 1.04 -3.60
CA ALA A 115 -4.48 0.70 -2.69
C ALA A 115 -3.44 1.83 -2.62
N PRO A 116 -2.81 2.07 -1.46
CA PRO A 116 -1.73 3.04 -1.32
C PRO A 116 -0.55 2.59 -2.19
N ASP A 117 -0.45 3.14 -3.40
CA ASP A 117 0.64 2.90 -4.34
C ASP A 117 1.00 1.41 -4.53
N SER A 118 0.20 0.69 -5.32
CA SER A 118 0.62 -0.59 -5.92
C SER A 118 2.01 -0.48 -6.60
N GLY A 119 2.38 0.72 -7.07
CA GLY A 119 3.71 1.04 -7.59
C GLY A 119 4.84 1.10 -6.54
N LYS A 120 4.58 1.48 -5.28
CA LYS A 120 5.62 1.51 -4.22
C LYS A 120 5.90 0.13 -3.66
N GLN A 121 4.87 -0.70 -3.49
CA GLN A 121 5.06 -2.10 -3.10
C GLN A 121 5.80 -2.87 -4.21
N LYS A 122 5.42 -2.68 -5.49
CA LYS A 122 6.14 -3.28 -6.61
C LYS A 122 7.59 -2.80 -6.70
N LYS A 123 7.87 -1.49 -6.51
CA LYS A 123 9.25 -0.97 -6.47
C LYS A 123 10.05 -1.49 -5.28
N LYS A 124 9.44 -1.66 -4.10
CA LYS A 124 10.09 -2.27 -2.93
C LYS A 124 10.40 -3.75 -3.18
N ALA A 125 9.44 -4.52 -3.68
CA ALA A 125 9.62 -5.95 -3.97
C ALA A 125 10.66 -6.19 -5.08
N VAL A 126 10.64 -5.40 -6.17
CA VAL A 126 11.65 -5.48 -7.24
C VAL A 126 13.05 -5.11 -6.73
N ASN A 127 13.14 -4.13 -5.81
CA ASN A 127 14.42 -3.77 -5.18
C ASN A 127 14.92 -4.86 -4.23
N GLU A 128 14.02 -5.53 -3.50
CA GLU A 128 14.36 -6.63 -2.60
C GLU A 128 14.85 -7.87 -3.36
N LYS A 129 14.13 -8.29 -4.41
CA LYS A 129 14.57 -9.39 -5.29
C LYS A 129 15.90 -9.09 -5.98
N PHE A 130 16.10 -7.86 -6.44
CA PHE A 130 17.40 -7.48 -7.01
C PHE A 130 18.53 -7.60 -5.97
N ARG A 131 18.30 -7.18 -4.72
CA ARG A 131 19.30 -7.31 -3.65
C ARG A 131 19.60 -8.77 -3.31
N LEU A 132 18.58 -9.64 -3.33
CA LEU A 132 18.75 -11.08 -3.15
C LEU A 132 19.66 -11.64 -4.24
N PHE A 133 19.27 -11.46 -5.51
CA PHE A 133 20.08 -11.83 -6.68
C PHE A 133 21.52 -11.29 -6.56
N TRP A 134 21.67 -10.00 -6.26
CA TRP A 134 22.97 -9.34 -6.20
C TRP A 134 23.88 -9.92 -5.11
N ASN A 135 23.32 -10.34 -3.98
CA ASN A 135 24.11 -10.93 -2.92
C ASN A 135 24.44 -12.39 -3.21
N GLU A 136 23.44 -13.16 -3.62
CA GLU A 136 23.56 -14.59 -3.92
C GLU A 136 24.52 -14.84 -5.07
N PHE A 137 24.42 -14.05 -6.15
CA PHE A 137 25.32 -14.15 -7.29
C PHE A 137 26.79 -14.02 -6.93
N HIS A 138 27.14 -13.00 -6.14
CA HIS A 138 28.52 -12.79 -5.76
C HIS A 138 28.95 -13.73 -4.62
N SER A 139 28.01 -14.24 -3.81
CA SER A 139 28.30 -15.27 -2.82
C SER A 139 28.62 -16.62 -3.45
N ILE A 140 27.97 -16.98 -4.56
CA ILE A 140 28.20 -18.25 -5.26
C ILE A 140 29.43 -18.13 -6.16
N THR A 141 29.47 -17.11 -7.02
CA THR A 141 30.53 -16.99 -8.04
C THR A 141 31.85 -16.47 -7.49
N GLN A 142 31.85 -15.89 -6.27
CA GLN A 142 33.00 -15.23 -5.65
C GLN A 142 33.59 -14.06 -6.50
N LEU A 143 32.85 -13.59 -7.51
CA LEU A 143 33.25 -12.44 -8.32
C LEU A 143 33.08 -11.12 -7.55
N PRO A 144 33.84 -10.07 -7.91
CA PRO A 144 33.67 -8.75 -7.31
C PRO A 144 32.35 -8.09 -7.72
N LYS A 145 31.75 -7.32 -6.78
CA LYS A 145 30.50 -6.57 -6.97
C LYS A 145 30.71 -5.32 -7.83
N GLU A 146 30.82 -5.49 -9.14
CA GLU A 146 31.08 -4.40 -10.08
C GLU A 146 29.87 -4.01 -10.93
N ASN A 147 29.78 -2.74 -11.34
CA ASN A 147 28.77 -2.26 -12.29
C ASN A 147 27.31 -2.49 -11.85
N ILE A 148 27.01 -2.28 -10.55
CA ILE A 148 25.65 -2.43 -9.99
C ILE A 148 24.58 -1.67 -10.80
N ALA A 149 24.89 -0.48 -11.32
CA ALA A 149 23.98 0.30 -12.15
C ALA A 149 23.61 -0.40 -13.46
N LYS A 150 24.56 -1.11 -14.09
CA LYS A 150 24.31 -1.90 -15.30
C LYS A 150 23.44 -3.11 -14.98
N ALA A 151 23.77 -3.85 -13.91
CA ALA A 151 22.97 -4.99 -13.46
C ALA A 151 21.52 -4.59 -13.11
N GLN A 152 21.33 -3.46 -12.43
CA GLN A 152 19.98 -2.92 -12.16
C GLN A 152 19.20 -2.57 -13.42
N ARG A 153 19.88 -2.06 -14.46
CA ARG A 153 19.24 -1.77 -15.76
C ARG A 153 18.81 -3.05 -16.46
N GLU A 154 19.65 -4.08 -16.48
CA GLU A 154 19.30 -5.38 -17.07
C GLU A 154 18.20 -6.09 -16.27
N TRP A 155 18.26 -6.05 -14.94
CA TRP A 155 17.24 -6.60 -14.05
C TRP A 155 15.84 -6.05 -14.31
N LYS A 156 15.72 -4.73 -14.55
CA LYS A 156 14.44 -4.07 -14.83
C LYS A 156 13.80 -4.49 -16.15
N LYS A 157 14.56 -5.13 -17.07
CA LYS A 157 14.03 -5.66 -18.33
C LYS A 157 13.39 -7.04 -18.17
N LEU A 158 13.65 -7.73 -17.06
CA LEU A 158 13.15 -9.07 -16.78
C LEU A 158 11.74 -9.02 -16.18
N SER A 159 10.89 -9.96 -16.59
CA SER A 159 9.60 -10.23 -15.95
C SER A 159 9.77 -10.79 -14.53
N ASP A 160 8.72 -10.75 -13.70
CA ASP A 160 8.79 -11.27 -12.33
C ASP A 160 9.15 -12.76 -12.27
N LYS A 161 8.79 -13.54 -13.31
CA LYS A 161 9.16 -14.95 -13.47
C LYS A 161 10.64 -15.11 -13.81
N GLU A 162 11.14 -14.34 -14.78
CA GLU A 162 12.56 -14.37 -15.15
C GLU A 162 13.46 -13.89 -14.02
N GLN A 163 13.03 -12.89 -13.25
CA GLN A 163 13.75 -12.43 -12.06
C GLN A 163 13.91 -13.56 -11.03
N GLN A 164 12.85 -14.32 -10.76
CA GLN A 164 12.93 -15.45 -9.84
C GLN A 164 13.85 -16.54 -10.38
N LEU A 165 13.71 -16.90 -11.65
CA LEU A 165 14.54 -17.91 -12.28
C LEU A 165 16.02 -17.51 -12.31
N ALA A 166 16.32 -16.23 -12.52
CA ALA A 166 17.67 -15.68 -12.47
C ALA A 166 18.31 -15.73 -11.07
N ILE A 167 17.52 -15.86 -10.01
CA ILE A 167 18.02 -16.10 -8.65
C ILE A 167 18.23 -17.60 -8.46
N ASP A 168 17.19 -18.39 -8.73
CA ASP A 168 17.17 -19.83 -8.46
C ASP A 168 18.24 -20.60 -9.26
N LYS A 169 18.60 -20.11 -10.47
CA LYS A 169 19.55 -20.78 -11.39
C LYS A 169 20.98 -20.29 -11.30
N VAL A 170 21.35 -19.47 -10.30
CA VAL A 170 22.74 -19.01 -10.18
C VAL A 170 23.67 -20.16 -9.80
N GLU A 171 23.25 -21.01 -8.88
CA GLU A 171 24.02 -22.16 -8.42
C GLU A 171 24.21 -23.17 -9.56
N ASP A 172 23.13 -23.55 -10.23
CA ASP A 172 23.16 -24.40 -11.42
C ASP A 172 24.10 -23.83 -12.50
N TYR A 173 23.98 -22.54 -12.82
CA TYR A 173 24.86 -21.85 -13.77
C TYR A 173 26.35 -21.98 -13.40
N TYR A 174 26.66 -21.80 -12.11
CA TYR A 174 28.03 -21.84 -11.63
C TYR A 174 28.62 -23.26 -11.72
N PHE A 175 27.85 -24.29 -11.32
CA PHE A 175 28.34 -25.67 -11.31
C PHE A 175 28.54 -26.28 -12.70
N HIS A 176 27.79 -25.84 -13.71
CA HIS A 176 27.96 -26.34 -15.08
C HIS A 176 29.07 -25.62 -15.84
N GLN A 177 29.72 -24.62 -15.23
CA GLN A 177 30.81 -23.92 -15.87
C GLN A 177 32.12 -24.72 -15.76
N THR A 178 32.51 -25.35 -16.86
CA THR A 178 33.73 -26.18 -16.95
C THR A 178 35.03 -25.38 -16.82
N ASN A 179 34.98 -24.06 -17.06
CA ASN A 179 36.14 -23.19 -16.93
C ASN A 179 35.74 -21.83 -16.30
N ILE A 180 36.27 -21.60 -15.10
CA ILE A 180 36.04 -20.42 -14.25
C ILE A 180 36.39 -19.12 -14.99
N ASN A 181 37.33 -19.13 -15.94
CA ASN A 181 37.72 -17.93 -16.69
C ASN A 181 36.60 -17.40 -17.62
N TYR A 182 35.57 -18.20 -17.89
CA TYR A 182 34.42 -17.79 -18.69
C TYR A 182 33.18 -17.43 -17.85
N LEU A 183 33.31 -17.31 -16.53
CA LEU A 183 32.22 -16.85 -15.67
C LEU A 183 31.78 -15.44 -16.09
N LEU A 184 30.48 -15.30 -16.33
CA LEU A 184 29.88 -14.01 -16.66
C LEU A 184 29.79 -13.16 -15.39
N HIS A 185 30.07 -11.86 -15.50
CA HIS A 185 29.67 -10.92 -14.45
C HIS A 185 28.15 -10.83 -14.36
N ALA A 186 27.62 -10.45 -13.19
CA ALA A 186 26.18 -10.39 -12.92
C ALA A 186 25.36 -9.67 -14.01
N ALA A 187 25.85 -8.54 -14.53
CA ALA A 187 25.15 -7.83 -15.60
C ALA A 187 25.07 -8.63 -16.91
N SER A 188 26.13 -9.35 -17.27
CA SER A 188 26.19 -10.19 -18.47
C SER A 188 25.36 -11.48 -18.30
N TYR A 189 25.34 -12.05 -17.10
CA TYR A 189 24.46 -13.15 -16.74
C TYR A 189 22.98 -12.79 -16.97
N LEU A 190 22.58 -11.60 -16.53
CA LEU A 190 21.22 -11.09 -16.73
C LEU A 190 20.94 -10.74 -18.21
N SER A 191 21.85 -10.03 -18.88
CA SER A 191 21.61 -9.60 -20.27
C SER A 191 21.53 -10.76 -21.25
N ASN A 192 22.36 -11.79 -21.04
CA ASN A 192 22.41 -12.98 -21.89
C ASN A 192 21.31 -13.99 -21.50
N LYS A 193 20.56 -13.72 -20.43
CA LYS A 193 19.61 -14.66 -19.82
C LYS A 193 20.21 -16.04 -19.62
N ALA A 194 21.44 -16.09 -19.08
CA ALA A 194 22.17 -17.36 -18.93
C ALA A 194 21.45 -18.37 -18.02
N PHE A 195 20.52 -17.89 -17.17
CA PHE A 195 19.59 -18.71 -16.38
C PHE A 195 18.57 -19.51 -17.21
N LEU A 196 18.47 -19.28 -18.52
CA LEU A 196 17.62 -20.04 -19.45
C LEU A 196 18.38 -21.11 -20.23
N ASN A 197 19.71 -21.21 -20.07
CA ASN A 197 20.47 -22.23 -20.76
C ASN A 197 20.09 -23.62 -20.24
N GLU A 198 20.08 -24.59 -21.14
CA GLU A 198 19.97 -26.01 -20.78
C GLU A 198 21.34 -26.49 -20.32
N TYR A 199 21.39 -26.98 -19.08
CA TYR A 199 22.57 -27.44 -18.37
C TYR A 199 22.45 -28.93 -18.09
#